data_AF-A0AAD1X0D0-F1
#
_entry.id   AF-A0AAD1X0D0-F1
#
_cell.length_a   1.000
_cell.length_b   1.000
_cell.length_c   1.000
_cell.angle_alpha   90.00
_cell.angle_beta   90.00
_cell.angle_gamma   90.00
#
_symmetry.space_group_name_H-M   'P 1'
#
loop_
_entity.id
_entity.type
_entity.pdbx_description
1 polymer ?
#
loop_
_entity_poly.entity_id
_entity_poly.type
_entity_poly.pdbx_seq_one_letter_code
_entity_poly.pdbx_strand_id
1 'polypeptide(L)'
;MAPKRKAAATANTRGAGRNKKSKIKEEIKEEVTEEAIQAPDRFQSTIQALKSSSGKKGKAKVDAACPLNRSGNCEVYEDFDCMLNQTNIGNNNNKFYIIQLVTSSGSYYGWNRWGRV
;
A
#
# COMPACT_ATOMS: atom_id res chain seq x y z
N MET A 1 25.78 -1.28 -24.10
CA MET A 1 25.85 0.19 -24.26
C MET A 1 24.64 0.80 -23.57
N ALA A 2 24.85 1.58 -22.52
CA ALA A 2 23.78 2.26 -21.79
C ALA A 2 23.59 3.70 -22.33
N PRO A 3 22.35 4.21 -22.48
CA PRO A 3 22.12 5.54 -23.03
C PRO A 3 22.42 6.62 -21.98
N LYS A 4 23.38 7.51 -22.29
CA LYS A 4 23.76 8.66 -21.46
C LYS A 4 22.67 9.73 -21.51
N ARG A 5 22.11 10.11 -20.35
CA ARG A 5 21.22 11.27 -20.20
C ARG A 5 22.04 12.56 -20.31
N LYS A 6 21.68 13.46 -21.25
CA LYS A 6 22.24 14.81 -21.36
C LYS A 6 21.57 15.73 -20.32
N ALA A 7 22.38 16.43 -19.53
CA ALA A 7 21.94 17.50 -18.64
C ALA A 7 21.74 18.79 -19.44
N ALA A 8 20.66 19.53 -19.15
CA ALA A 8 20.44 20.87 -19.66
C ALA A 8 20.83 21.89 -18.57
N ALA A 9 21.86 22.68 -18.85
CA ALA A 9 22.20 23.86 -18.09
C ALA A 9 21.94 25.08 -18.99
N THR A 10 21.23 26.08 -18.46
CA THR A 10 21.52 27.51 -18.64
C THR A 10 20.56 28.33 -17.77
N ALA A 11 21.10 28.80 -16.65
CA ALA A 11 20.51 29.87 -15.85
C ALA A 11 20.69 31.20 -16.59
N ASN A 12 19.61 31.97 -16.73
CA ASN A 12 19.68 33.35 -17.19
C ASN A 12 18.58 34.17 -16.52
N THR A 13 18.90 34.80 -15.39
CA THR A 13 18.09 35.88 -14.83
C THR A 13 18.99 37.04 -14.45
N ARG A 14 18.92 38.07 -15.31
CA ARG A 14 19.52 39.39 -15.16
C ARG A 14 18.93 40.08 -13.92
N GLY A 15 19.78 40.66 -13.10
CA GLY A 15 19.39 41.64 -12.09
C GLY A 15 19.34 43.06 -12.68
N ALA A 16 18.32 43.83 -12.30
CA ALA A 16 18.33 45.29 -12.13
C ALA A 16 16.92 45.74 -11.71
N GLY A 17 16.81 46.36 -10.54
CA GLY A 17 15.53 46.58 -9.85
C GLY A 17 14.78 47.86 -10.15
N ARG A 18 13.66 48.05 -9.42
CA ARG A 18 13.20 49.33 -8.84
C ARG A 18 11.94 49.10 -8.01
N ASN A 19 12.00 49.56 -6.76
CA ASN A 19 10.86 49.70 -5.84
C ASN A 19 9.87 50.78 -6.35
N LYS A 20 8.56 50.52 -6.25
CA LYS A 20 7.56 51.56 -5.94
C LYS A 20 6.30 50.96 -5.30
N LYS A 21 5.94 51.49 -4.13
CA LYS A 21 4.78 51.21 -3.27
C LYS A 21 3.44 51.70 -3.87
N SER A 22 2.34 50.98 -3.59
CA SER A 22 0.99 51.49 -3.20
C SER A 22 0.02 50.29 -3.20
N LYS A 23 -0.41 49.70 -2.08
CA LYS A 23 -1.50 50.09 -1.14
C LYS A 23 -2.86 50.34 -1.84
N ILE A 24 -3.92 49.68 -1.32
CA ILE A 24 -5.39 49.84 -1.50
C ILE A 24 -6.00 48.51 -1.99
N LYS A 25 -6.64 47.63 -1.20
CA LYS A 25 -7.78 47.68 -0.24
C LYS A 25 -9.11 47.29 -0.92
N GLU A 26 -9.87 46.43 -0.24
CA GLU A 26 -11.30 46.08 -0.41
C GLU A 26 -11.67 45.20 -1.62
N GLU A 27 -12.02 43.93 -1.37
CA GLU A 27 -13.39 43.47 -1.08
C GLU A 27 -14.28 43.52 -2.33
N ILE A 28 -14.35 42.39 -3.04
CA ILE A 28 -15.52 42.03 -3.85
C ILE A 28 -15.86 40.58 -3.48
N LYS A 29 -16.73 40.47 -2.48
CA LYS A 29 -17.61 39.32 -2.32
C LYS A 29 -18.68 39.47 -3.39
N GLU A 30 -18.62 38.65 -4.43
CA GLU A 30 -19.79 38.40 -5.27
C GLU A 30 -20.07 36.90 -5.23
N GLU A 31 -21.23 36.62 -4.64
CA GLU A 31 -21.85 35.32 -4.57
C GLU A 31 -22.08 34.81 -5.98
N VAL A 32 -21.43 33.71 -6.33
CA VAL A 32 -21.84 32.87 -7.45
C VAL A 32 -22.43 31.61 -6.82
N THR A 33 -23.76 31.60 -6.74
CA THR A 33 -24.59 30.41 -6.61
C THR A 33 -24.33 29.52 -7.82
N GLU A 34 -23.32 28.66 -7.71
CA GLU A 34 -23.15 27.51 -8.59
C GLU A 34 -23.74 26.30 -7.87
N GLU A 35 -24.91 25.90 -8.34
CA GLU A 35 -25.52 24.60 -8.09
C GLU A 35 -24.56 23.51 -8.60
N ALA A 36 -23.59 23.13 -7.76
CA ALA A 36 -22.82 21.92 -7.97
C ALA A 36 -23.78 20.75 -7.79
N ILE A 37 -24.21 20.15 -8.90
CA ILE A 37 -24.72 18.79 -8.94
C ILE A 37 -23.62 17.90 -8.38
N GLN A 38 -23.59 17.73 -7.06
CA GLN A 38 -22.67 16.84 -6.39
C GLN A 38 -23.10 15.43 -6.73
N ALA A 39 -22.46 14.87 -7.76
CA ALA A 39 -22.40 13.43 -7.92
C ALA A 39 -22.07 12.84 -6.54
N PRO A 40 -22.83 11.84 -6.06
CA PRO A 40 -22.63 11.31 -4.71
C PRO A 40 -21.17 10.89 -4.57
N ASP A 41 -20.52 11.42 -3.52
CA ASP A 41 -19.11 11.23 -3.24
C ASP A 41 -18.77 9.73 -3.30
N ARG A 42 -18.19 9.32 -4.44
CA ARG A 42 -17.86 7.92 -4.75
C ARG A 42 -16.98 7.32 -3.67
N PHE A 43 -16.22 8.15 -2.96
CA PHE A 43 -15.38 7.76 -1.83
C PHE A 43 -16.21 7.41 -0.59
N GLN A 44 -17.18 8.26 -0.22
CA GLN A 44 -18.07 7.96 0.91
C GLN A 44 -18.96 6.74 0.65
N SER A 45 -19.46 6.57 -0.58
CA SER A 45 -20.25 5.39 -0.93
C SER A 45 -19.42 4.10 -0.91
N THR A 46 -18.15 4.13 -1.33
CA THR A 46 -17.24 2.98 -1.20
C THR A 46 -16.89 2.67 0.26
N ILE A 47 -16.65 3.69 1.10
CA ILE A 47 -16.43 3.49 2.54
C ILE A 47 -17.66 2.87 3.20
N GLN A 48 -18.86 3.36 2.88
CA GLN A 48 -20.11 2.84 3.45
C GLN A 48 -20.36 1.39 3.02
N ALA A 49 -20.10 1.07 1.74
CA ALA A 49 -20.18 -0.29 1.22
C ALA A 49 -19.20 -1.25 1.93
N LEU A 50 -17.95 -0.83 2.15
CA LEU A 50 -16.95 -1.61 2.88
C LEU A 50 -17.31 -1.83 4.35
N LYS A 51 -17.93 -0.85 5.01
CA LYS A 51 -18.42 -0.99 6.39
C LYS A 51 -19.64 -1.90 6.50
N SER A 52 -20.52 -1.90 5.50
CA SER A 52 -21.71 -2.78 5.46
C SER A 52 -21.39 -4.23 5.06
N SER A 53 -20.21 -4.45 4.46
CA SER A 53 -19.69 -5.78 4.19
C SER A 53 -19.37 -6.45 5.52
N SER A 54 -20.24 -7.37 5.95
CA SER A 54 -19.94 -8.30 7.04
C SER A 54 -18.76 -9.17 6.60
N GLY A 55 -17.54 -8.74 6.95
CA GLY A 55 -16.30 -9.38 6.51
C GLY A 55 -16.20 -10.79 7.06
N LYS A 56 -16.63 -11.78 6.28
CA LYS A 56 -16.15 -13.15 6.48
C LYS A 56 -14.64 -13.09 6.25
N LYS A 57 -13.85 -13.20 7.32
CA LYS A 57 -12.40 -13.35 7.21
C LYS A 57 -12.16 -14.53 6.29
N GLY A 58 -11.53 -14.29 5.14
CA GLY A 58 -11.11 -15.37 4.25
C GLY A 58 -10.13 -16.26 5.01
N LYS A 59 -10.28 -17.59 4.88
CA LYS A 59 -9.30 -18.52 5.44
C LYS A 59 -7.97 -18.33 4.71
N ALA A 60 -6.88 -18.31 5.47
CA ALA A 60 -5.54 -18.31 4.90
C ALA A 60 -5.30 -19.58 4.09
N LYS A 61 -4.53 -19.47 3.00
CA LYS A 61 -4.14 -20.62 2.20
C LYS A 61 -2.88 -21.24 2.77
N VAL A 62 -2.80 -22.57 2.76
CA VAL A 62 -1.57 -23.29 3.08
C VAL A 62 -0.49 -22.88 2.07
N ASP A 63 0.73 -22.63 2.56
CA ASP A 63 1.88 -22.25 1.73
C ASP A 63 2.12 -23.27 0.60
N ALA A 64 2.40 -22.78 -0.60
CA ALA A 64 2.56 -23.61 -1.79
C ALA A 64 3.72 -24.60 -1.68
N ALA A 65 4.74 -24.26 -0.89
CA ALA A 65 5.89 -25.12 -0.62
C ALA A 65 5.63 -26.19 0.45
N CYS A 66 4.50 -26.13 1.17
CA CYS A 66 4.15 -27.13 2.17
C CYS A 66 3.84 -28.48 1.50
N PRO A 67 4.54 -29.57 1.83
CA PRO A 67 4.30 -30.89 1.23
C PRO A 67 2.87 -31.40 1.43
N LEU A 68 2.24 -31.03 2.56
CA LEU A 68 0.87 -31.42 2.90
C LEU A 68 -0.16 -30.83 1.92
N ASN A 69 0.17 -29.72 1.25
CA ASN A 69 -0.69 -29.09 0.24
C ASN A 69 -1.05 -30.04 -0.92
N ARG A 70 -0.24 -31.08 -1.16
CA ARG A 70 -0.51 -32.09 -2.20
C ARG A 70 -1.60 -33.08 -1.82
N SER A 71 -1.88 -33.25 -0.53
CA SER A 71 -2.86 -34.22 -0.03
C SER A 71 -4.31 -33.76 -0.21
N GLY A 72 -4.54 -32.49 -0.56
CA GLY A 72 -5.85 -31.94 -0.91
C GLY A 72 -6.82 -31.71 0.26
N ASN A 73 -6.49 -32.19 1.46
CA ASN A 73 -7.32 -32.12 2.66
C ASN A 73 -6.65 -31.36 3.81
N CYS A 74 -5.84 -30.36 3.49
CA CYS A 74 -5.14 -29.54 4.47
C CYS A 74 -5.61 -28.08 4.46
N GLU A 75 -5.76 -27.52 5.65
CA GLU A 75 -6.17 -26.11 5.84
C GLU A 75 -5.30 -25.48 6.92
N VAL A 76 -5.09 -24.16 6.82
CA VAL A 76 -4.55 -23.40 7.95
C VAL A 76 -5.58 -23.42 9.08
N TYR A 77 -5.12 -23.72 10.30
CA TYR A 77 -5.94 -23.69 11.49
C TYR A 77 -6.30 -22.24 11.84
N GLU A 78 -7.59 -21.92 11.88
CA GLU A 78 -8.10 -20.59 12.23
C GLU A 78 -7.38 -19.46 11.48
N ASP A 79 -6.77 -18.51 12.20
CA ASP A 79 -5.94 -17.44 11.69
C ASP A 79 -4.46 -17.59 12.08
N PHE A 80 -4.00 -18.82 12.37
CA PHE A 80 -2.60 -19.14 12.65
C PHE A 80 -1.75 -19.19 11.35
N ASP A 81 -1.66 -18.04 10.70
CA ASP A 81 -0.82 -17.74 9.56
C ASP A 81 -0.10 -16.41 9.81
N CYS A 82 1.23 -16.43 9.85
CA CYS A 82 2.01 -15.21 9.91
C CYS A 82 3.25 -15.25 9.03
N MET A 83 3.55 -14.10 8.44
CA MET A 83 4.74 -13.86 7.64
C MET A 83 5.56 -12.75 8.29
N LEU A 84 6.79 -13.08 8.67
CA LEU A 84 7.75 -12.20 9.30
C LEU A 84 8.82 -11.81 8.27
N ASN A 85 9.36 -10.61 8.40
CA ASN A 85 10.48 -10.14 7.58
C ASN A 85 11.52 -9.44 8.45
N GLN A 86 12.79 -9.76 8.23
CA GLN A 86 13.93 -9.13 8.88
C GLN A 86 14.82 -8.49 7.82
N THR A 87 15.01 -7.18 7.89
CA THR A 87 15.88 -6.42 6.98
C THR A 87 17.03 -5.77 7.73
N ASN A 88 18.25 -6.01 7.27
CA ASN A 88 19.46 -5.27 7.62
C ASN A 88 19.99 -4.61 6.34
N ILE A 89 19.91 -3.28 6.28
CA ILE A 89 20.29 -2.47 5.12
C ILE A 89 21.81 -2.47 4.91
N GLY A 90 22.60 -2.45 5.99
CA GLY A 90 24.06 -2.31 5.93
C GLY A 90 24.75 -3.45 5.17
N ASN A 91 24.22 -4.66 5.27
CA ASN A 91 24.75 -5.84 4.58
C ASN A 91 23.85 -6.35 3.46
N ASN A 92 22.79 -5.60 3.09
CA ASN A 92 21.74 -6.06 2.19
C ASN A 92 21.27 -7.49 2.55
N ASN A 93 20.87 -7.67 3.81
CA ASN A 93 20.35 -8.93 4.32
C ASN A 93 18.85 -8.78 4.54
N ASN A 94 18.05 -9.37 3.66
CA ASN A 94 16.60 -9.40 3.77
C ASN A 94 16.13 -10.85 3.84
N LYS A 95 15.47 -11.22 4.93
CA LYS A 95 15.04 -12.60 5.20
C LYS A 95 13.57 -12.63 5.52
N PHE A 96 12.88 -13.63 5.00
CA PHE A 96 11.49 -13.90 5.36
C PHE A 96 11.40 -15.14 6.25
N TYR A 97 10.32 -15.21 7.04
CA TYR A 97 9.93 -16.39 7.79
C TYR A 97 8.40 -16.54 7.70
N ILE A 98 7.91 -17.67 7.21
CA ILE A 98 6.50 -18.05 7.19
C ILE A 98 6.28 -19.09 8.28
N ILE A 99 5.27 -18.87 9.12
CA ILE A 99 4.86 -19.79 10.18
C ILE A 99 3.37 -20.03 10.01
N GLN A 100 2.98 -21.29 9.82
CA GLN A 100 1.58 -21.70 9.70
C GLN A 100 1.31 -22.90 10.60
N LEU A 101 0.15 -22.92 11.24
CA LEU A 101 -0.39 -24.14 11.85
C LEU A 101 -1.34 -24.78 10.84
N VAL A 102 -0.97 -25.96 10.34
CA VAL A 102 -1.72 -26.69 9.31
C VAL A 102 -2.46 -27.86 9.94
N THR A 103 -3.73 -28.02 9.61
CA THR A 103 -4.54 -29.18 9.96
C THR A 103 -4.69 -30.11 8.77
N SER A 104 -4.61 -31.42 9.00
CA SER A 104 -4.88 -32.44 7.98
C SER A 104 -5.35 -33.72 8.66
N SER A 105 -6.51 -34.25 8.25
CA SER A 105 -7.09 -35.50 8.78
C SER A 105 -7.19 -35.55 10.32
N GLY A 106 -7.49 -34.43 10.99
CA GLY A 106 -7.59 -34.36 12.45
C GLY A 106 -6.26 -34.21 13.20
N SER A 107 -5.13 -34.20 12.49
CA SER A 107 -3.80 -33.92 13.04
C SER A 107 -3.37 -32.48 12.77
N TYR A 108 -2.49 -31.96 13.62
CA TYR A 108 -1.92 -30.62 13.52
C TYR A 108 -0.43 -30.69 13.21
N TYR A 109 0.04 -29.78 12.36
CA TYR A 109 1.42 -29.72 11.87
C TYR A 109 1.92 -28.27 11.89
N GLY A 110 3.10 -28.04 12.44
CA GLY A 110 3.79 -26.75 12.35
C GLY A 110 4.55 -26.64 11.03
N TRP A 111 4.13 -25.75 10.15
CA TRP A 111 4.85 -25.42 8.92
C TRP A 111 5.71 -24.17 9.14
N ASN A 112 7.02 -24.31 8.89
CA ASN A 112 7.99 -23.23 9.02
C ASN A 112 8.83 -23.19 7.75
N ARG A 113 8.84 -22.04 7.06
CA ARG A 113 9.69 -21.81 5.89
C ARG A 113 10.40 -20.47 6.00
N TRP A 114 11.71 -20.44 5.83
CA TRP A 114 12.50 -19.22 5.84
C TRP A 114 13.48 -19.18 4.69
N GLY A 115 14.01 -18.00 4.40
CA GLY A 115 14.99 -17.84 3.34
C GLY A 115 15.44 -16.41 3.17
N ARG A 116 16.35 -16.22 2.21
CA ARG A 116 16.69 -14.90 1.68
C ARG A 116 15.58 -14.47 0.73
N VAL A 117 15.13 -13.22 0.85
CA VAL A 117 14.23 -12.57 -0.11
C VAL A 117 14.96 -12.22 -1.40
#